data_AF-A0A369KZR4-F1
#
_entry.id   AF-A0A369KZR4-F1
#
_cell.length_a   1.000
_cell.length_b   1.000
_cell.length_c   1.000
_cell.angle_alpha   90.00
_cell.angle_beta   90.00
_cell.angle_gamma   90.00
#
_symmetry.space_group_name_H-M   'P 1'
#
loop_
_entity.id
_entity.type
_entity.pdbx_description
1 polymer ?
#
loop_
_entity_poly.entity_id
_entity_poly.type
_entity_poly.pdbx_seq_one_letter_code
_entity_poly.pdbx_strand_id
1 'polypeptide(L)'
;MSLGVDLENLYYRSKSRIKDFGEVFTPEKYVEDMLNLLSKDTNDLWFDEETVFFEPCCGHGNIVISIYKRRLTAIYKKALFQGICDAAFYSVANSINTLWAIDIDYKNIENCRSRVLSVILDFLKTQLKVNNDFDLLSRKKDFFAHILSAIKWHISENETLSALSNPQDAKANANLTKAGAKWFVQNGHHQLNFNLTWAAFFHSCQVNKTIPLEYQRSLRFIEAIFSAKIRGFEDFEFAKSVIEMTKTQQPVRKLSETLPAGA
;
A
#
# COMPACT_ATOMS: atom_id res chain seq x y z
N MET A 1 4.14 -24.69 -0.36
CA MET A 1 2.96 -24.07 0.27
C MET A 1 2.75 -22.73 -0.41
N SER A 2 1.56 -22.46 -0.93
CA SER A 2 1.25 -21.21 -1.61
C SER A 2 1.48 -20.04 -0.63
N LEU A 3 2.40 -19.13 -0.98
CA LEU A 3 2.64 -17.86 -0.29
C LEU A 3 1.65 -16.77 -0.71
N GLY A 4 0.54 -17.15 -1.38
CA GLY A 4 -0.48 -16.21 -1.79
C GLY A 4 -1.15 -15.54 -0.58
N VAL A 5 -1.43 -14.25 -0.72
CA VAL A 5 -2.28 -13.50 0.21
C VAL A 5 -3.67 -14.11 0.19
N ASP A 6 -4.13 -14.58 1.33
CA ASP A 6 -5.49 -15.10 1.50
C ASP A 6 -6.44 -13.93 1.77
N LEU A 7 -7.31 -13.64 0.79
CA LEU A 7 -8.26 -12.53 0.84
C LEU A 7 -9.28 -12.66 1.99
N GLU A 8 -9.63 -13.88 2.43
CA GLU A 8 -10.49 -14.07 3.61
C GLU A 8 -9.77 -13.67 4.91
N ASN A 9 -8.44 -13.75 4.93
CA ASN A 9 -7.58 -13.38 6.05
C ASN A 9 -7.00 -11.97 5.93
N LEU A 10 -7.44 -11.16 4.96
CA LEU A 10 -7.00 -9.77 4.84
C LEU A 10 -7.49 -8.90 6.01
N TYR A 11 -8.63 -9.29 6.60
CA TYR A 11 -9.32 -8.59 7.68
C TYR A 11 -9.47 -9.42 8.95
N TYR A 12 -9.01 -10.68 8.94
CA TYR A 12 -9.13 -11.62 10.05
C TYR A 12 -7.79 -12.27 10.39
N ARG A 13 -7.62 -12.69 11.65
CA ARG A 13 -6.44 -13.41 12.13
C ARG A 13 -6.84 -14.69 12.86
N SER A 14 -6.11 -15.77 12.57
CA SER A 14 -6.34 -17.05 13.21
C SER A 14 -5.93 -17.01 14.69
N LYS A 15 -6.64 -17.79 15.53
CA LYS A 15 -6.30 -17.94 16.95
C LYS A 15 -4.85 -18.42 17.18
N SER A 16 -4.30 -19.20 16.25
CA SER A 16 -2.90 -19.64 16.31
C SER A 16 -1.93 -18.46 16.21
N ARG A 17 -2.13 -17.53 15.28
CA ARG A 17 -1.22 -16.38 15.14
C ARG A 17 -1.30 -15.43 16.33
N ILE A 18 -2.50 -15.21 16.88
CA ILE A 18 -2.67 -14.44 18.11
C ILE A 18 -1.83 -15.04 19.25
N LYS A 19 -1.86 -16.37 19.39
CA LYS A 19 -1.08 -17.07 20.42
C LYS A 19 0.43 -17.04 20.15
N ASP A 20 0.84 -17.30 18.91
CA ASP A 20 2.24 -17.54 18.57
C ASP A 20 3.03 -16.25 18.34
N PHE A 21 2.37 -15.19 17.85
CA PHE A 21 2.98 -13.90 17.50
C PHE A 21 2.48 -12.73 18.36
N GLY A 22 1.52 -12.96 19.26
CA GLY A 22 0.93 -11.89 20.07
C GLY A 22 0.16 -10.87 19.22
N GLU A 23 -0.39 -11.29 18.07
CA GLU A 23 -1.12 -10.37 17.18
C GLU A 23 -2.30 -9.72 17.91
N VAL A 24 -2.35 -8.39 17.84
CA VAL A 24 -3.45 -7.57 18.37
C VAL A 24 -4.31 -7.11 17.21
N PHE A 25 -5.62 -7.27 17.34
CA PHE A 25 -6.58 -6.66 16.44
C PHE A 25 -7.07 -5.36 17.05
N THR A 26 -6.71 -4.22 16.45
CA THR A 26 -7.27 -2.90 16.81
C THR A 26 -8.55 -2.69 16.00
N PRO A 27 -9.75 -2.68 16.64
CA PRO A 27 -11.01 -2.42 15.94
C PRO A 27 -11.01 -1.04 15.29
N GLU A 28 -11.66 -0.93 14.12
CA GLU A 28 -11.69 0.31 13.32
C GLU A 28 -12.18 1.51 14.13
N LYS A 29 -13.19 1.34 14.99
CA LYS A 29 -13.69 2.42 15.86
C LYS A 29 -12.59 3.03 16.72
N TYR A 30 -11.73 2.20 17.33
CA TYR A 30 -10.63 2.70 18.16
C TYR A 30 -9.54 3.37 17.33
N VAL A 31 -9.27 2.87 16.12
CA VAL A 31 -8.36 3.54 15.19
C VAL A 31 -8.88 4.94 14.85
N GLU A 32 -10.17 5.06 14.53
CA GLU A 32 -10.78 6.36 14.22
C GLU A 32 -10.75 7.30 15.43
N ASP A 33 -11.07 6.80 16.63
CA ASP A 33 -11.00 7.58 17.88
C ASP A 33 -9.57 8.10 18.14
N MET A 34 -8.54 7.25 17.96
CA MET A 34 -7.14 7.63 18.09
C MET A 34 -6.75 8.73 17.10
N LEU A 35 -7.06 8.54 15.81
CA LEU A 35 -6.70 9.51 14.78
C LEU A 35 -7.51 10.81 14.89
N ASN A 36 -8.70 10.78 15.49
CA ASN A 36 -9.49 11.99 15.78
C ASN A 36 -8.85 12.87 16.85
N LEU A 37 -7.96 12.34 17.70
CA LEU A 37 -7.19 13.17 18.63
C LEU A 37 -6.24 14.12 17.88
N LEU A 38 -5.63 13.65 16.78
CA LEU A 38 -4.70 14.44 15.97
C LEU A 38 -5.38 15.62 15.26
N SER A 39 -6.64 15.43 14.85
CA SER A 39 -7.41 16.45 14.15
C SER A 39 -7.83 17.64 15.03
N LYS A 40 -7.80 17.50 16.36
CA LYS A 40 -8.19 18.58 17.28
C LYS A 40 -7.11 19.67 17.39
N ASP A 41 -5.86 19.30 17.16
CA ASP A 41 -4.72 20.18 17.40
C ASP A 41 -4.13 20.76 16.10
N THR A 42 -4.50 20.22 14.92
CA THR A 42 -3.90 20.61 13.64
C THR A 42 -4.87 20.48 12.46
N ASN A 43 -5.52 21.58 12.06
CA ASN A 43 -6.47 21.59 10.93
C ASN A 43 -5.84 21.17 9.58
N ASP A 44 -4.51 21.33 9.44
CA ASP A 44 -3.82 21.20 8.16
C ASP A 44 -3.05 19.88 7.97
N LEU A 45 -2.95 19.06 9.03
CA LEU A 45 -2.10 17.86 9.09
C LEU A 45 -2.36 16.86 7.95
N TRP A 46 -3.63 16.68 7.58
CA TRP A 46 -4.02 15.63 6.63
C TRP A 46 -3.73 15.99 5.17
N PHE A 47 -3.68 17.28 4.83
CA PHE A 47 -3.37 17.73 3.46
C PHE A 47 -1.95 18.30 3.29
N ASP A 48 -1.21 18.44 4.40
CA ASP A 48 0.20 18.80 4.34
C ASP A 48 1.03 17.64 3.77
N GLU A 49 1.78 17.97 2.72
CA GLU A 49 2.60 17.04 1.93
C GLU A 49 4.03 16.95 2.50
N GLU A 50 4.40 17.82 3.43
CA GLU A 50 5.67 17.75 4.16
C GLU A 50 5.55 16.93 5.46
N THR A 51 4.33 16.75 5.98
CA THR A 51 4.08 15.90 7.15
C THR A 51 4.23 14.42 6.79
N VAL A 52 5.17 13.76 7.46
CA VAL A 52 5.40 12.31 7.37
C VAL A 52 4.62 11.57 8.46
N PHE A 53 3.88 10.55 8.08
CA PHE A 53 3.25 9.59 8.98
C PHE A 53 4.07 8.31 9.01
N PHE A 54 4.26 7.76 10.21
CA PHE A 54 4.99 6.51 10.40
C PHE A 54 4.26 5.58 11.36
N GLU A 55 4.05 4.34 10.92
CA GLU A 55 3.54 3.27 11.77
C GLU A 55 4.61 2.17 11.99
N PRO A 56 5.17 2.05 13.21
CA PRO A 56 6.30 1.17 13.48
C PRO A 56 5.98 -0.32 13.60
N CYS A 57 4.72 -0.71 13.80
CA CYS A 57 4.31 -2.11 13.97
C CYS A 57 2.96 -2.31 13.27
N CYS A 58 2.97 -2.13 11.94
CA CYS A 58 1.75 -1.88 11.21
C CYS A 58 0.75 -3.04 11.14
N GLY A 59 1.18 -4.26 11.49
CA GLY A 59 0.36 -5.45 11.35
C GLY A 59 -0.19 -5.55 9.92
N HIS A 60 -1.47 -5.91 9.80
CA HIS A 60 -2.15 -5.90 8.50
C HIS A 60 -2.68 -4.51 8.09
N GLY A 61 -2.20 -3.43 8.70
CA GLY A 61 -2.43 -2.07 8.24
C GLY A 61 -3.71 -1.40 8.72
N ASN A 62 -4.32 -1.79 9.84
CA ASN A 62 -5.55 -1.11 10.32
C ASN A 62 -5.35 0.40 10.50
N ILE A 63 -4.28 0.81 11.17
CA ILE A 63 -3.94 2.24 11.36
C ILE A 63 -3.46 2.86 10.04
N VAL A 64 -2.60 2.16 9.30
CA VAL A 64 -2.04 2.62 8.01
C VAL A 64 -3.14 2.97 7.02
N ILE A 65 -4.18 2.15 6.90
CA ILE A 65 -5.29 2.37 5.98
C ILE A 65 -6.13 3.58 6.37
N SER A 66 -6.42 3.76 7.66
CA SER A 66 -7.16 4.95 8.13
C SER A 66 -6.35 6.24 7.92
N ILE A 67 -5.04 6.22 8.19
CA ILE A 67 -4.14 7.34 7.87
C ILE A 67 -4.17 7.63 6.37
N TYR A 68 -3.96 6.61 5.54
CA TYR A 68 -3.90 6.76 4.08
C TYR A 68 -5.19 7.34 3.50
N LYS A 69 -6.36 6.83 3.91
CA LYS A 69 -7.67 7.33 3.44
C LYS A 69 -7.91 8.79 3.81
N ARG A 70 -7.56 9.19 5.04
CA ARG A 70 -7.69 10.58 5.51
C ARG A 70 -6.78 11.52 4.71
N ARG A 71 -5.51 11.15 4.53
CA ARG A 71 -4.55 11.91 3.71
C ARG A 71 -5.01 12.02 2.27
N LEU A 72 -5.36 10.90 1.64
CA LEU A 72 -5.84 10.85 0.26
C LEU A 72 -7.02 11.78 0.02
N THR A 73 -8.01 11.74 0.91
CA THR A 73 -9.19 12.59 0.83
C THR A 73 -8.85 14.08 0.98
N ALA A 74 -7.98 14.42 1.95
CA ALA A 74 -7.62 15.80 2.23
C ALA A 74 -6.75 16.41 1.12
N ILE A 75 -5.73 15.69 0.66
CA ILE A 75 -4.86 16.10 -0.46
C ILE A 75 -5.67 16.20 -1.76
N TYR A 76 -6.60 15.27 -2.01
CA TYR A 76 -7.47 15.35 -3.19
C TYR A 76 -8.34 16.61 -3.19
N LYS A 77 -8.99 16.94 -2.06
CA LYS A 77 -9.78 18.17 -1.93
C LYS A 77 -8.94 19.42 -2.16
N LYS A 78 -7.74 19.48 -1.58
CA LYS A 78 -6.77 20.56 -1.80
C LYS A 78 -6.38 20.67 -3.28
N ALA A 79 -6.04 19.56 -3.91
CA ALA A 79 -5.65 19.52 -5.32
C ALA A 79 -6.79 19.98 -6.26
N LEU A 80 -8.03 19.60 -5.99
CA LEU A 80 -9.20 20.10 -6.71
C LEU A 80 -9.38 21.60 -6.54
N PHE A 81 -9.27 22.12 -5.30
CA PHE A 81 -9.38 23.54 -5.01
C PHE A 81 -8.29 24.36 -5.74
N GLN A 82 -7.09 23.82 -5.83
CA GLN A 82 -5.95 24.44 -6.53
C GLN A 82 -5.99 24.26 -8.06
N GLY A 83 -6.93 23.47 -8.59
CA GLY A 83 -7.02 23.19 -10.03
C GLY A 83 -5.88 22.33 -10.57
N ILE A 84 -5.27 21.48 -9.74
CA ILE A 84 -4.21 20.56 -10.17
C ILE A 84 -4.77 19.59 -11.21
N CYS A 85 -4.13 19.54 -12.38
CA CYS A 85 -4.44 18.54 -13.40
C CYS A 85 -4.22 17.13 -12.84
N ASP A 86 -5.12 16.20 -13.15
CA ASP A 86 -5.05 14.82 -12.64
C ASP A 86 -5.04 14.74 -11.09
N ALA A 87 -5.79 15.62 -10.42
CA ALA A 87 -5.87 15.71 -8.95
C ALA A 87 -6.00 14.35 -8.24
N ALA A 88 -6.72 13.38 -8.83
CA ALA A 88 -6.83 12.03 -8.30
C ALA A 88 -5.47 11.30 -8.25
N PHE A 89 -4.74 11.26 -9.37
CA PHE A 89 -3.40 10.65 -9.43
C PHE A 89 -2.39 11.40 -8.56
N TYR A 90 -2.46 12.74 -8.54
CA TYR A 90 -1.64 13.58 -7.66
C TYR A 90 -1.84 13.20 -6.18
N SER A 91 -3.09 13.10 -5.74
CA SER A 91 -3.41 12.77 -4.35
C SER A 91 -2.92 11.38 -3.94
N VAL A 92 -3.03 10.39 -4.83
CA VAL A 92 -2.50 9.03 -4.60
C VAL A 92 -0.99 9.05 -4.41
N ALA A 93 -0.25 9.71 -5.32
CA ALA A 93 1.21 9.79 -5.28
C ALA A 93 1.70 10.46 -3.98
N ASN A 94 1.16 11.62 -3.64
CA ASN A 94 1.60 12.35 -2.45
C ASN A 94 1.20 11.66 -1.13
N SER A 95 0.05 10.98 -1.10
CA SER A 95 -0.39 10.25 0.09
C SER A 95 0.52 9.06 0.42
N ILE A 96 1.02 8.33 -0.59
CA ILE A 96 1.92 7.19 -0.36
C ILE A 96 3.37 7.65 -0.15
N ASN A 97 3.78 8.79 -0.73
CA ASN A 97 5.15 9.30 -0.61
C ASN A 97 5.51 9.76 0.81
N THR A 98 4.51 9.99 1.65
CA THR A 98 4.61 10.55 3.01
C THR A 98 4.11 9.60 4.09
N LEU A 99 3.87 8.33 3.73
CA LEU A 99 3.36 7.30 4.63
C LEU A 99 4.34 6.14 4.71
N TRP A 100 4.91 5.95 5.89
CA TRP A 100 5.83 4.86 6.18
C TRP A 100 5.19 3.86 7.12
N ALA A 101 5.44 2.58 6.89
CA ALA A 101 4.97 1.52 7.74
C ALA A 101 5.97 0.37 7.74
N ILE A 102 6.27 -0.16 8.92
CA ILE A 102 7.08 -1.37 9.03
C ILE A 102 6.42 -2.38 9.96
N ASP A 103 6.82 -3.62 9.82
CA ASP A 103 6.45 -4.74 10.67
C ASP A 103 7.51 -5.83 10.49
N ILE A 104 7.75 -6.60 11.53
CA ILE A 104 8.76 -7.66 11.52
C ILE A 104 8.24 -8.93 10.80
N ASP A 105 6.92 -9.06 10.61
CA ASP A 105 6.30 -10.19 9.92
C ASP A 105 5.98 -9.84 8.47
N TYR A 106 6.66 -10.49 7.53
CA TYR A 106 6.41 -10.36 6.10
C TYR A 106 4.94 -10.52 5.69
N LYS A 107 4.15 -11.39 6.32
CA LYS A 107 2.73 -11.58 5.98
C LYS A 107 1.88 -10.38 6.39
N ASN A 108 2.27 -9.69 7.45
CA ASN A 108 1.63 -8.44 7.85
C ASN A 108 1.89 -7.36 6.80
N ILE A 109 3.13 -7.26 6.34
CA ILE A 109 3.53 -6.35 5.26
C ILE A 109 2.78 -6.63 3.97
N GLU A 110 2.72 -7.86 3.49
CA GLU A 110 1.99 -8.19 2.25
C GLU A 110 0.49 -7.85 2.35
N ASN A 111 -0.14 -8.12 3.50
CA ASN A 111 -1.54 -7.74 3.72
C ASN A 111 -1.73 -6.21 3.77
N CYS A 112 -0.83 -5.49 4.43
CA CYS A 112 -0.85 -4.04 4.51
C CYS A 112 -0.72 -3.42 3.10
N ARG A 113 0.26 -3.88 2.31
CA ARG A 113 0.48 -3.47 0.91
C ARG A 113 -0.74 -3.74 0.03
N SER A 114 -1.34 -4.93 0.16
CA SER A 114 -2.56 -5.31 -0.58
C SER A 114 -3.71 -4.36 -0.27
N ARG A 115 -3.95 -4.09 1.02
CA ARG A 115 -5.04 -3.19 1.45
C ARG A 115 -4.81 -1.76 0.98
N VAL A 116 -3.57 -1.26 1.02
CA VAL A 116 -3.24 0.09 0.51
C VAL A 116 -3.48 0.16 -0.99
N LEU A 117 -3.04 -0.85 -1.75
CA LEU A 117 -3.29 -0.91 -3.19
C LEU A 117 -4.79 -0.97 -3.52
N SER A 118 -5.57 -1.76 -2.77
CA SER A 118 -7.02 -1.83 -2.93
C SER A 118 -7.68 -0.46 -2.78
N VAL A 119 -7.31 0.29 -1.72
CA VAL A 119 -7.83 1.65 -1.51
C VAL A 119 -7.45 2.58 -2.66
N ILE A 120 -6.24 2.46 -3.21
CA ILE A 120 -5.78 3.24 -4.36
C ILE A 120 -6.63 2.95 -5.59
N LEU A 121 -6.81 1.66 -5.92
CA LEU A 121 -7.56 1.26 -7.11
C LEU A 121 -9.02 1.68 -6.99
N ASP A 122 -9.66 1.46 -5.84
CA ASP A 122 -11.06 1.84 -5.62
C ASP A 122 -11.27 3.35 -5.67
N PHE A 123 -10.35 4.12 -5.08
CA PHE A 123 -10.38 5.57 -5.15
C PHE A 123 -10.26 6.06 -6.61
N LEU A 124 -9.27 5.58 -7.35
CA LEU A 124 -9.05 6.00 -8.74
C LEU A 124 -10.20 5.57 -9.66
N LYS A 125 -10.71 4.33 -9.52
CA LYS A 125 -11.91 3.85 -10.24
C LYS A 125 -13.10 4.79 -9.99
N THR A 126 -13.32 5.17 -8.74
CA THR A 126 -14.40 6.09 -8.35
C THR A 126 -14.22 7.47 -8.97
N GLN A 127 -13.06 8.11 -8.80
CA GLN A 127 -12.84 9.48 -9.28
C GLN A 127 -12.79 9.58 -10.81
N LEU A 128 -12.28 8.53 -11.49
CA LEU A 128 -12.13 8.50 -12.95
C LEU A 128 -13.31 7.85 -13.66
N LYS A 129 -14.31 7.35 -12.93
CA LYS A 129 -15.48 6.62 -13.45
C LYS A 129 -15.08 5.44 -14.34
N VAL A 130 -14.11 4.65 -13.85
CA VAL A 130 -13.61 3.43 -14.48
C VAL A 130 -14.09 2.23 -13.68
N ASN A 131 -14.60 1.20 -14.35
CA ASN A 131 -15.29 0.09 -13.69
C ASN A 131 -14.43 -1.16 -13.48
N ASN A 132 -13.20 -1.20 -14.00
CA ASN A 132 -12.31 -2.35 -13.87
C ASN A 132 -10.84 -1.92 -13.80
N ASP A 133 -10.02 -2.77 -13.19
CA ASP A 133 -8.61 -2.49 -12.96
C ASP A 133 -7.81 -2.48 -14.28
N PHE A 134 -8.16 -3.36 -15.22
CA PHE A 134 -7.45 -3.47 -16.51
C PHE A 134 -7.46 -2.14 -17.29
N ASP A 135 -8.62 -1.52 -17.43
CA ASP A 135 -8.80 -0.23 -18.09
C ASP A 135 -8.08 0.88 -17.32
N LEU A 136 -8.15 0.87 -15.98
CA LEU A 136 -7.47 1.84 -15.14
C LEU A 136 -5.93 1.77 -15.33
N LEU A 137 -5.35 0.57 -15.21
CA LEU A 137 -3.92 0.33 -15.37
C LEU A 137 -3.46 0.69 -16.79
N SER A 138 -4.29 0.42 -17.81
CA SER A 138 -3.91 0.67 -19.21
C SER A 138 -3.72 2.16 -19.52
N ARG A 139 -4.41 3.05 -18.79
CA ARG A 139 -4.36 4.51 -19.00
C ARG A 139 -3.03 5.12 -18.57
N LYS A 140 -2.40 4.61 -17.51
CA LYS A 140 -1.15 5.17 -16.95
C LYS A 140 -0.23 4.08 -16.37
N LYS A 141 0.32 3.22 -17.22
CA LYS A 141 1.20 2.11 -16.80
C LYS A 141 2.40 2.57 -15.97
N ASP A 142 3.08 3.63 -16.39
CA ASP A 142 4.23 4.18 -15.67
C ASP A 142 3.86 4.68 -14.26
N PHE A 143 2.69 5.32 -14.14
CA PHE A 143 2.19 5.74 -12.83
C PHE A 143 2.02 4.53 -11.89
N PHE A 144 1.36 3.46 -12.36
CA PHE A 144 1.17 2.27 -11.53
C PHE A 144 2.49 1.55 -11.23
N ALA A 145 3.47 1.58 -12.14
CA ALA A 145 4.81 1.07 -11.85
C ALA A 145 5.47 1.86 -10.69
N HIS A 146 5.33 3.18 -10.67
CA HIS A 146 5.79 4.00 -9.54
C HIS A 146 5.00 3.73 -8.25
N ILE A 147 3.68 3.55 -8.32
CA ILE A 147 2.87 3.26 -7.13
C ILE A 147 3.24 1.92 -6.50
N LEU A 148 3.39 0.85 -7.30
CA LEU A 148 3.82 -0.45 -6.77
C LEU A 148 5.21 -0.36 -6.14
N SER A 149 6.13 0.36 -6.78
CA SER A 149 7.47 0.59 -6.24
C SER A 149 7.43 1.38 -4.93
N ALA A 150 6.61 2.44 -4.86
CA ALA A 150 6.44 3.27 -3.66
C ALA A 150 5.81 2.48 -2.50
N ILE A 151 4.81 1.63 -2.77
CA ILE A 151 4.21 0.75 -1.78
C ILE A 151 5.27 -0.20 -1.20
N LYS A 152 6.10 -0.82 -2.05
CA LYS A 152 7.18 -1.71 -1.58
C LYS A 152 8.26 -0.96 -0.80
N TRP A 153 8.58 0.27 -1.21
CA TRP A 153 9.60 1.12 -0.59
C TRP A 153 9.18 1.62 0.79
N HIS A 154 7.97 2.18 0.93
CA HIS A 154 7.53 2.81 2.17
C HIS A 154 6.85 1.85 3.15
N ILE A 155 6.35 0.71 2.67
CA ILE A 155 5.75 -0.34 3.50
C ILE A 155 6.66 -1.57 3.41
N SER A 156 7.50 -1.80 4.41
CA SER A 156 8.59 -2.78 4.32
C SER A 156 8.75 -3.63 5.58
N GLU A 157 9.28 -4.84 5.40
CA GLU A 157 9.58 -5.74 6.51
C GLU A 157 10.82 -5.21 7.24
N ASN A 158 10.65 -4.83 8.50
CA ASN A 158 11.73 -4.28 9.31
C ASN A 158 11.43 -4.36 10.81
N GLU A 159 12.48 -4.27 11.62
CA GLU A 159 12.38 -4.23 13.06
C GLU A 159 12.53 -2.79 13.57
N THR A 160 11.56 -2.34 14.36
CA THR A 160 11.42 -0.94 14.74
C THR A 160 12.61 -0.34 15.47
N LEU A 161 13.12 -1.01 16.50
CA LEU A 161 14.08 -0.41 17.41
C LEU A 161 15.41 -0.16 16.70
N SER A 162 15.88 -1.13 15.93
CA SER A 162 17.06 -0.97 15.09
C SER A 162 16.80 -0.03 13.92
N ALA A 163 15.65 -0.09 13.25
CA ALA A 163 15.34 0.77 12.10
C ALA A 163 15.36 2.27 12.44
N LEU A 164 14.97 2.63 13.66
CA LEU A 164 14.99 4.02 14.17
C LEU A 164 16.33 4.42 14.81
N SER A 165 17.30 3.50 14.86
CA SER A 165 18.60 3.74 15.48
C SER A 165 19.64 4.22 14.48
N ASN A 166 20.68 4.87 14.99
CA ASN A 166 21.93 5.02 14.24
C ASN A 166 22.69 3.68 14.19
N PRO A 167 23.66 3.51 13.28
CA PRO A 167 24.42 2.26 13.15
C PRO A 167 25.15 1.80 14.41
N GLN A 168 25.59 2.72 15.28
CA GLN A 168 26.31 2.42 16.50
C GLN A 168 25.41 1.75 17.55
N ASP A 169 24.17 2.23 17.67
CA ASP A 169 23.22 1.79 18.69
C ASP A 169 22.27 0.69 18.21
N ALA A 170 22.14 0.48 16.89
CA ALA A 170 21.13 -0.39 16.30
C ALA A 170 21.12 -1.82 16.86
N LYS A 171 22.30 -2.42 17.09
CA LYS A 171 22.39 -3.76 17.67
C LYS A 171 21.94 -3.80 19.13
N ALA A 172 22.32 -2.79 19.91
CA ALA A 172 21.94 -2.69 21.31
C ALA A 172 20.42 -2.51 21.45
N ASN A 173 19.83 -1.64 20.61
CA ASN A 173 18.39 -1.39 20.60
C ASN A 173 17.59 -2.62 20.11
N ALA A 174 18.04 -3.32 19.08
CA ALA A 174 17.42 -4.59 18.67
C ALA A 174 17.40 -5.61 19.81
N ASN A 175 18.47 -5.67 20.62
CA ASN A 175 18.61 -6.61 21.72
C ASN A 175 17.71 -6.33 22.93
N LEU A 176 16.98 -5.20 22.96
CA LEU A 176 15.97 -4.93 23.98
C LEU A 176 14.79 -5.90 23.90
N THR A 177 14.59 -6.56 22.75
CA THR A 177 13.58 -7.61 22.58
C THR A 177 14.19 -8.89 22.01
N LYS A 178 13.60 -10.04 22.34
CA LYS A 178 14.03 -11.33 21.78
C LYS A 178 13.79 -11.39 20.26
N ALA A 179 12.67 -10.85 19.79
CA ALA A 179 12.33 -10.81 18.38
C ALA A 179 13.32 -9.91 17.61
N GLY A 180 13.65 -8.75 18.16
CA GLY A 180 14.61 -7.83 17.54
C GLY A 180 16.03 -8.37 17.51
N ALA A 181 16.49 -9.00 18.60
CA ALA A 181 17.78 -9.68 18.61
C ALA A 181 17.88 -10.73 17.50
N LYS A 182 16.81 -11.53 17.30
CA LYS A 182 16.74 -12.55 16.24
C LYS A 182 16.75 -11.91 14.85
N TRP A 183 15.92 -10.88 14.64
CA TRP A 183 15.87 -10.14 13.37
C TRP A 183 17.24 -9.58 12.99
N PHE A 184 17.91 -8.90 13.91
CA PHE A 184 19.19 -8.25 13.66
C PHE A 184 20.28 -9.26 13.27
N VAL A 185 20.27 -10.46 13.85
CA VAL A 185 21.19 -11.54 13.48
C VAL A 185 20.94 -12.05 12.05
N GLN A 186 19.67 -12.10 11.62
CA GLN A 186 19.28 -12.64 10.32
C GLN A 186 19.40 -11.63 9.18
N ASN A 187 19.00 -10.38 9.44
CA ASN A 187 18.82 -9.35 8.42
C ASN A 187 19.79 -8.17 8.56
N GLY A 188 20.48 -8.03 9.69
CA GLY A 188 21.33 -6.89 9.97
C GLY A 188 20.55 -5.62 10.31
N HIS A 189 21.20 -4.48 10.12
CA HIS A 189 20.61 -3.15 10.37
C HIS A 189 20.10 -2.54 9.06
N HIS A 190 18.79 -2.25 9.01
CA HIS A 190 18.17 -1.52 7.91
C HIS A 190 17.58 -0.22 8.46
N GLN A 191 18.37 0.85 8.45
CA GLN A 191 17.94 2.15 8.95
C GLN A 191 16.82 2.74 8.08
N LEU A 192 15.78 3.29 8.71
CA LEU A 192 14.77 4.08 8.01
C LEU A 192 15.31 5.48 7.71
N ASN A 193 15.04 5.94 6.49
CA ASN A 193 15.32 7.31 6.07
C ASN A 193 14.07 7.93 5.48
N PHE A 194 13.33 8.67 6.31
CA PHE A 194 12.07 9.32 5.91
C PHE A 194 12.24 10.36 4.79
N ASN A 195 13.45 10.89 4.59
CA ASN A 195 13.75 11.84 3.52
C ASN A 195 14.04 11.14 2.18
N LEU A 196 14.51 9.89 2.22
CA LEU A 196 14.78 9.09 1.03
C LEU A 196 13.50 8.34 0.61
N THR A 197 12.49 9.11 0.22
CA THR A 197 11.25 8.58 -0.35
C THR A 197 11.51 7.90 -1.70
N TRP A 198 10.58 7.07 -2.17
CA TRP A 198 10.68 6.49 -3.52
C TRP A 198 10.82 7.57 -4.60
N ALA A 199 10.09 8.68 -4.50
CA ALA A 199 10.20 9.77 -5.45
C ALA A 199 11.59 10.41 -5.42
N ALA A 200 12.14 10.67 -4.23
CA ALA A 200 13.49 11.22 -4.07
C ALA A 200 14.56 10.25 -4.60
N PHE A 201 14.45 8.96 -4.29
CA PHE A 201 15.36 7.93 -4.79
C PHE A 201 15.29 7.82 -6.32
N PHE A 202 14.09 7.70 -6.89
CA PHE A 202 13.92 7.61 -8.34
C PHE A 202 14.47 8.85 -9.05
N HIS A 203 14.21 10.05 -8.52
CA HIS A 203 14.77 11.29 -9.06
C HIS A 203 16.30 11.27 -9.04
N SER A 204 16.92 10.81 -7.95
CA SER A 204 18.38 10.67 -7.87
C SER A 204 18.93 9.72 -8.95
N CYS A 205 18.22 8.63 -9.26
CA CYS A 205 18.59 7.72 -10.34
C CYS A 205 18.49 8.40 -11.71
N GLN A 206 17.44 9.19 -11.94
CA GLN A 206 17.26 9.94 -13.19
C GLN A 206 18.39 10.95 -13.42
N VAL A 207 18.77 11.71 -12.38
CA VAL A 207 19.91 12.64 -12.44
C VAL A 207 21.20 11.90 -12.82
N ASN A 208 21.38 10.69 -12.29
CA ASN A 208 22.51 9.82 -12.61
C ASN A 208 22.34 8.98 -13.88
N LYS A 209 21.28 9.22 -14.68
CA LYS A 209 20.97 8.49 -15.92
C LYS A 209 20.86 6.97 -15.74
N THR A 210 20.35 6.55 -14.59
CA THR A 210 20.07 5.14 -14.24
C THR A 210 18.57 4.92 -14.06
N ILE A 211 18.14 3.67 -14.18
CA ILE A 211 16.74 3.27 -13.94
C ILE A 211 16.73 2.27 -12.80
N PRO A 212 15.98 2.51 -11.71
CA PRO A 212 15.86 1.56 -10.62
C PRO A 212 15.32 0.21 -11.07
N LEU A 213 15.94 -0.86 -10.56
CA LEU A 213 15.48 -2.23 -10.82
C LEU A 213 14.04 -2.45 -10.36
N GLU A 214 13.66 -1.89 -9.21
CA GLU A 214 12.29 -1.99 -8.68
C GLU A 214 11.26 -1.36 -9.63
N TYR A 215 11.59 -0.23 -10.25
CA TYR A 215 10.74 0.40 -11.26
C TYR A 215 10.58 -0.49 -12.49
N GLN A 216 11.71 -0.97 -13.04
CA GLN A 216 11.70 -1.86 -14.20
C GLN A 216 10.89 -3.13 -13.94
N ARG A 217 11.04 -3.67 -12.72
CA ARG A 217 10.34 -4.87 -12.29
C ARG A 217 8.83 -4.61 -12.17
N SER A 218 8.43 -3.50 -11.56
CA SER A 218 7.04 -3.07 -11.44
C SER A 218 6.39 -2.83 -12.81
N LEU A 219 7.10 -2.19 -13.74
CA LEU A 219 6.61 -1.96 -15.10
C LEU A 219 6.39 -3.29 -15.84
N ARG A 220 7.36 -4.21 -15.77
CA ARG A 220 7.23 -5.55 -16.35
C ARG A 220 6.07 -6.34 -15.73
N PHE A 221 5.79 -6.17 -14.44
CA PHE A 221 4.64 -6.79 -13.78
C PHE A 221 3.33 -6.25 -14.34
N ILE A 222 3.21 -4.93 -14.49
CA ILE A 222 2.04 -4.29 -15.10
C ILE A 222 1.84 -4.80 -16.54
N GLU A 223 2.90 -4.91 -17.34
CA GLU A 223 2.84 -5.50 -18.69
C GLU A 223 2.45 -6.99 -18.70
N ALA A 224 2.92 -7.75 -17.70
CA ALA A 224 2.59 -9.16 -17.55
C ALA A 224 1.11 -9.39 -17.24
N ILE A 225 0.43 -8.46 -16.54
CA ILE A 225 -1.03 -8.50 -16.33
C ILE A 225 -1.76 -8.45 -17.69
N PHE A 226 -1.35 -7.54 -18.59
CA PHE A 226 -1.98 -7.40 -19.91
C PHE A 226 -1.80 -8.63 -20.82
N SER A 227 -0.73 -9.41 -20.60
CA SER A 227 -0.43 -10.62 -21.36
C SER A 227 -0.82 -11.92 -20.65
N ALA A 228 -1.42 -11.83 -19.45
CA ALA A 228 -1.74 -12.96 -18.56
C ALA A 228 -0.53 -13.85 -18.22
N LYS A 229 0.70 -13.29 -18.24
CA LYS A 229 1.97 -14.00 -17.98
C LYS A 229 2.58 -13.62 -16.64
N ILE A 230 1.80 -13.76 -15.57
CA ILE A 230 2.16 -13.31 -14.20
C ILE A 230 3.05 -14.28 -13.41
N ARG A 231 3.41 -15.43 -13.99
CA ARG A 231 4.36 -16.37 -13.37
C ARG A 231 5.75 -15.72 -13.29
N GLY A 232 6.47 -15.88 -12.18
CA GLY A 232 7.78 -15.26 -11.99
C GLY A 232 7.69 -13.82 -11.47
N PHE A 233 6.62 -13.45 -10.76
CA PHE A 233 6.42 -12.16 -10.08
C PHE A 233 6.00 -12.39 -8.62
N GLU A 234 6.63 -13.34 -7.94
CA GLU A 234 6.33 -13.73 -6.55
C GLU A 234 6.59 -12.57 -5.55
N ASP A 235 7.36 -11.56 -5.95
CA ASP A 235 7.58 -10.32 -5.20
C ASP A 235 6.43 -9.29 -5.35
N PHE A 236 5.36 -9.66 -6.06
CA PHE A 236 4.13 -8.86 -6.26
C PHE A 236 2.87 -9.61 -5.83
N GLU A 237 2.96 -10.60 -4.93
CA GLU A 237 1.78 -11.32 -4.44
C GLU A 237 0.73 -10.37 -3.85
N PHE A 238 1.15 -9.33 -3.11
CA PHE A 238 0.22 -8.28 -2.65
C PHE A 238 -0.61 -7.67 -3.79
N ALA A 239 -0.01 -7.43 -4.95
CA ALA A 239 -0.70 -6.83 -6.09
C ALA A 239 -1.54 -7.85 -6.86
N LYS A 240 -1.06 -9.09 -7.00
CA LYS A 240 -1.81 -10.17 -7.66
C LYS A 240 -3.10 -10.52 -6.93
N SER A 241 -3.10 -10.39 -5.60
CA SER A 241 -4.29 -10.69 -4.79
C SER A 241 -5.41 -9.67 -4.96
N VAL A 242 -5.07 -8.44 -5.36
CA VAL A 242 -6.00 -7.31 -5.41
C VAL A 242 -6.43 -6.96 -6.83
N ILE A 243 -5.50 -6.99 -7.79
CA ILE A 243 -5.79 -6.57 -9.16
C ILE A 243 -6.65 -7.63 -9.84
N GLU A 244 -7.87 -7.24 -10.23
CA GLU A 244 -8.78 -8.10 -10.99
C GLU A 244 -8.23 -8.34 -12.40
N MET A 245 -7.78 -9.57 -12.68
CA MET A 245 -7.07 -9.90 -13.91
C MET A 245 -7.97 -10.27 -15.10
N THR A 246 -9.29 -10.27 -14.92
CA THR A 246 -10.24 -10.58 -15.99
C THR A 246 -10.62 -9.34 -16.79
N LYS A 247 -10.44 -9.39 -18.12
CA LYS A 247 -11.17 -8.51 -19.05
C LYS A 247 -12.65 -8.85 -18.94
N THR A 248 -13.45 -8.06 -18.25
CA THR A 248 -14.91 -8.19 -18.34
C THR A 248 -15.35 -7.92 -19.78
N GLN A 249 -15.80 -8.96 -20.50
CA GLN A 249 -16.54 -8.81 -21.76
C GLN A 249 -18.03 -8.62 -21.46
N GLN A 250 -18.50 -7.40 -21.78
CA GLN A 250 -19.83 -7.03 -22.30
C GLN A 250 -21.09 -6.94 -21.39
N PRO A 251 -22.04 -6.05 -21.78
CA PRO A 251 -23.03 -5.45 -20.89
C PRO A 251 -24.25 -6.33 -20.64
N VAL A 252 -24.98 -5.98 -19.58
CA VAL A 252 -26.26 -6.57 -19.14
C VAL A 252 -27.16 -6.84 -20.35
N ARG A 253 -27.35 -8.13 -20.66
CA ARG A 253 -28.36 -8.61 -21.59
C ARG A 253 -29.71 -8.19 -21.00
N LYS A 254 -30.40 -7.22 -21.62
CA LYS A 254 -31.83 -6.98 -21.31
C LYS A 254 -32.55 -8.31 -21.53
N LEU A 255 -33.11 -8.87 -20.47
CA LEU A 255 -34.08 -9.94 -20.56
C LEU A 255 -35.27 -9.39 -21.35
N SER A 256 -35.46 -9.92 -22.56
CA SER A 256 -36.69 -9.76 -23.30
C SER A 256 -37.80 -10.46 -22.53
N GLU A 257 -38.71 -9.69 -21.95
CA GLU A 257 -40.00 -10.20 -21.49
C GLU A 257 -40.74 -10.81 -22.68
N THR A 258 -40.75 -12.13 -22.74
CA THR A 258 -41.70 -12.88 -23.56
C THR A 258 -42.85 -13.26 -22.63
N LEU A 259 -43.96 -12.54 -22.76
CA LEU A 259 -45.25 -12.92 -22.20
C LEU A 259 -45.68 -14.25 -22.82
N PRO A 260 -46.06 -15.28 -22.05
CA PRO A 260 -46.80 -16.39 -22.61
C PRO A 260 -48.26 -15.96 -22.81
N ALA A 261 -48.71 -16.04 -24.06
CA ALA A 261 -50.12 -16.03 -24.40
C ALA A 261 -50.79 -17.31 -23.86
N GLY A 262 -51.88 -17.12 -23.11
CA GLY A 262 -53.07 -17.97 -23.04
C GLY A 262 -52.95 -19.49 -22.84
N ALA A 263 -53.42 -19.96 -21.68
CA ALA A 263 -54.52 -20.92 -21.57
C ALA A 263 -55.17 -20.77 -20.18
#